data_AF-A0A271VS61-F1
#
_entry.id   AF-A0A271VS61-F1
#
_cell.length_a   1.000
_cell.length_b   1.000
_cell.length_c   1.000
_cell.angle_alpha   90.00
_cell.angle_beta   90.00
_cell.angle_gamma   90.00
#
_symmetry.space_group_name_H-M   'P 1'
#
loop_
_entity.id
_entity.type
_entity.pdbx_description
1 polymer ?
#
loop_
_entity_poly.entity_id
_entity_poly.type
_entity_poly.pdbx_seq_one_letter_code
_entity_poly.pdbx_strand_id
1 'polypeptide(L)'
;MEDLKRAINAMLNSGAKYPPTLPELVESLKYSEVCFHEAYQRFLKGKRGSKAEQYVAQKYGYELRRMNADMAQQRFKQWLKLALDAERRGDLDKKDKPQRISAHSVKNTNDLARERAQHKRLAEPNNFAVGSVFHRIAAMVKG
;
A
#
# COMPACT_ATOMS: atom_id res chain seq x y z
N MET A 1 -11.81 9.37 -26.20
CA MET A 1 -11.58 8.35 -27.26
C MET A 1 -10.26 7.61 -27.06
N GLU A 2 -9.18 8.29 -26.63
CA GLU A 2 -7.88 7.64 -26.36
C GLU A 2 -7.90 6.65 -25.18
N ASP A 3 -8.57 6.99 -24.07
CA ASP A 3 -8.62 6.10 -22.89
C ASP A 3 -9.31 4.76 -23.18
N LEU A 4 -10.30 4.78 -24.07
CA LEU A 4 -11.05 3.60 -24.49
C LEU A 4 -10.18 2.67 -25.34
N LYS A 5 -9.39 3.24 -26.27
CA LYS A 5 -8.40 2.48 -27.05
C LYS A 5 -7.30 1.91 -26.16
N ARG A 6 -6.83 2.68 -25.18
CA ARG A 6 -5.79 2.26 -24.23
C ARG A 6 -6.27 1.12 -23.33
N ALA A 7 -7.50 1.19 -22.83
CA ALA A 7 -8.11 0.14 -22.02
C ALA A 7 -8.26 -1.17 -22.81
N ILE A 8 -8.78 -1.10 -24.04
CA ILE A 8 -8.93 -2.27 -24.93
C ILE A 8 -7.56 -2.91 -25.20
N ASN A 9 -6.55 -2.11 -25.56
CA ASN A 9 -5.20 -2.62 -25.85
C ASN A 9 -4.53 -3.26 -24.62
N ALA A 10 -4.71 -2.68 -23.42
CA ALA A 10 -4.19 -3.26 -22.19
C ALA A 10 -4.80 -4.64 -21.88
N MET A 11 -6.10 -4.82 -22.15
CA MET A 11 -6.79 -6.09 -21.93
C MET A 11 -6.43 -7.13 -22.99
N LEU A 12 -6.35 -6.75 -24.27
CA LEU A 12 -5.87 -7.64 -25.33
C LEU A 12 -4.43 -8.13 -25.09
N ASN A 13 -3.54 -7.26 -24.60
CA ASN A 13 -2.16 -7.61 -24.27
C ASN A 13 -2.03 -8.49 -23.02
N SER A 14 -3.09 -8.61 -22.20
CA SER A 14 -3.12 -9.53 -21.05
C SER A 14 -3.37 -11.00 -21.44
N GLY A 15 -3.50 -11.29 -22.74
CA GLY A 15 -3.68 -12.65 -23.27
C GLY A 15 -5.14 -13.09 -23.34
N ALA A 16 -6.10 -12.17 -23.24
CA ALA A 16 -7.51 -12.47 -23.37
C ALA A 16 -7.85 -12.91 -24.81
N LYS A 17 -8.39 -14.13 -24.96
CA LYS A 17 -8.79 -14.71 -26.25
C LYS A 17 -10.02 -14.01 -26.88
N TYR A 18 -10.73 -13.20 -26.10
CA TYR A 18 -11.96 -12.52 -26.49
C TYR A 18 -11.93 -11.04 -26.06
N PRO A 19 -12.63 -10.16 -26.80
CA PRO A 19 -12.79 -8.78 -26.38
C PRO A 19 -13.53 -8.71 -25.03
N PRO A 20 -13.18 -7.72 -24.19
CA PRO A 20 -13.78 -7.59 -22.86
C PRO A 20 -15.28 -7.35 -22.96
N THR A 21 -16.02 -7.86 -21.99
CA THR A 21 -17.45 -7.57 -21.88
C THR A 21 -17.67 -6.10 -21.52
N LEU A 22 -18.83 -5.54 -21.88
CA LEU A 22 -19.20 -4.16 -21.55
C LEU A 22 -19.01 -3.80 -20.06
N PRO A 23 -19.39 -4.65 -19.10
CA PRO A 23 -19.15 -4.40 -17.67
C PRO A 23 -17.66 -4.29 -17.31
N GLU A 24 -16.83 -5.20 -17.83
CA GLU A 24 -15.38 -5.19 -17.58
C GLU A 24 -14.72 -3.95 -18.19
N LEU A 25 -15.16 -3.53 -19.37
CA LEU A 25 -14.71 -2.31 -20.02
C LEU A 25 -15.05 -1.07 -19.16
N VAL A 26 -16.29 -0.97 -18.69
CA VAL A 26 -16.73 0.14 -17.82
C VAL A 26 -15.93 0.17 -16.52
N GLU A 27 -15.64 -0.98 -15.92
CA GLU A 27 -14.83 -1.06 -14.70
C GLU A 27 -13.36 -0.63 -14.95
N SER A 28 -12.79 -0.97 -16.10
CA SER A 28 -11.43 -0.55 -16.47
C SER A 28 -11.34 0.97 -16.67
N LEU A 29 -12.35 1.56 -17.33
CA LEU A 29 -12.44 3.01 -17.56
C LEU A 29 -12.66 3.77 -16.25
N LYS A 30 -13.40 3.17 -15.31
CA LYS A 30 -13.72 3.74 -14.01
C LYS A 30 -12.48 4.09 -13.18
N TYR A 31 -11.32 3.50 -13.42
CA TYR A 31 -10.08 3.83 -12.69
C TYR A 31 -8.94 4.28 -13.61
N SER A 32 -9.23 4.57 -14.88
CA SER A 32 -8.23 4.87 -15.92
C SER A 32 -7.37 6.08 -15.60
N GLU A 33 -7.93 7.10 -14.94
CA GLU A 33 -7.22 8.33 -14.56
C GLU A 33 -6.32 8.16 -13.33
N VAL A 34 -6.45 7.06 -12.58
CA VAL A 34 -5.77 6.90 -11.28
C VAL A 34 -4.53 6.03 -11.41
N CYS A 35 -3.36 6.65 -11.27
CA CYS A 35 -2.10 5.92 -11.14
C CYS A 35 -1.92 5.40 -9.70
N PHE A 36 -2.36 4.17 -9.44
CA PHE A 36 -2.26 3.53 -8.12
C PHE A 36 -0.84 3.42 -7.58
N HIS A 37 0.15 3.23 -8.45
CA HIS A 37 1.55 3.12 -8.03
C HIS A 37 2.07 4.46 -7.52
N GLU A 38 1.78 5.55 -8.24
CA GLU A 38 2.19 6.88 -7.82
C GLU A 38 1.46 7.33 -6.56
N ALA A 39 0.16 7.01 -6.43
CA ALA A 39 -0.60 7.25 -5.21
C ALA A 39 0.02 6.51 -4.00
N TYR A 40 0.48 5.27 -4.18
CA TYR A 40 1.16 4.52 -3.11
C TYR A 40 2.50 5.16 -2.74
N GLN A 41 3.28 5.62 -3.72
CA GLN A 41 4.51 6.35 -3.46
C GLN A 41 4.28 7.66 -2.70
N ARG A 42 3.20 8.39 -3.02
CA ARG A 42 2.79 9.59 -2.27
C ARG A 42 2.42 9.25 -0.82
N PHE A 43 1.69 8.15 -0.61
CA PHE A 43 1.35 7.64 0.71
C PHE A 43 2.61 7.33 1.55
N LEU A 44 3.59 6.63 0.98
CA LEU A 44 4.86 6.33 1.68
C LEU A 44 5.64 7.59 2.06
N LYS A 45 5.64 8.59 1.16
CA LYS A 45 6.28 9.89 1.40
C LYS A 45 5.48 10.81 2.34
N GLY A 46 4.30 10.39 2.80
CA GLY A 46 3.43 11.20 3.64
C GLY A 46 2.90 12.46 2.96
N LYS A 47 2.90 12.51 1.62
CA LYS A 47 2.40 13.67 0.87
C LYS A 47 0.87 13.69 0.89
N ARG A 48 0.30 14.89 0.91
CA ARG A 48 -1.16 15.09 0.80
C ARG A 48 -1.62 14.71 -0.61
N GLY A 49 -2.51 13.71 -0.68
CA GLY A 49 -3.14 13.24 -1.91
C GLY A 49 -4.60 13.68 -2.02
N SER A 50 -5.37 12.99 -2.88
CA SER A 50 -6.83 13.15 -2.99
C SER A 50 -7.55 12.84 -1.67
N LYS A 51 -8.83 13.20 -1.54
CA LYS A 51 -9.61 12.87 -0.33
C LYS A 51 -9.67 11.36 -0.08
N ALA A 52 -9.85 10.56 -1.12
CA ALA A 52 -9.77 9.10 -1.02
C ALA A 52 -8.40 8.60 -0.54
N GLU A 53 -7.29 9.16 -1.03
CA GLU A 53 -5.93 8.81 -0.55
C GLU A 53 -5.76 9.16 0.93
N GLN A 54 -6.27 10.32 1.35
CA GLN A 54 -6.23 10.75 2.75
C GLN A 54 -7.07 9.83 3.64
N TYR A 55 -8.26 9.44 3.20
CA TYR A 55 -9.12 8.49 3.91
C TYR A 55 -8.42 7.15 4.13
N VAL A 56 -7.81 6.58 3.08
CA VAL A 56 -7.06 5.32 3.18
C VAL A 56 -5.87 5.47 4.13
N ALA A 57 -5.15 6.59 4.06
CA ALA A 57 -4.01 6.84 4.94
C ALA A 57 -4.42 6.95 6.41
N GLN A 58 -5.56 7.57 6.72
CA GLN A 58 -6.07 7.71 8.08
C GLN A 58 -6.60 6.37 8.62
N LYS A 59 -7.39 5.64 7.84
CA LYS A 59 -8.08 4.44 8.30
C LYS A 59 -7.20 3.19 8.28
N TYR A 60 -6.40 3.01 7.23
CA TYR A 60 -5.62 1.80 6.99
C TYR A 60 -4.10 2.03 7.04
N GLY A 61 -3.65 3.25 7.27
CA GLY A 61 -2.22 3.59 7.23
C GLY A 61 -1.37 2.80 8.23
N TYR A 62 -1.90 2.48 9.41
CA TYR A 62 -1.22 1.66 10.40
C TYR A 62 -1.00 0.22 9.92
N GLU A 63 -2.04 -0.40 9.34
CA GLU A 63 -1.96 -1.76 8.82
C GLU A 63 -1.00 -1.85 7.62
N LEU A 64 -1.10 -0.89 6.69
CA LEU A 64 -0.25 -0.82 5.50
C LEU A 64 1.24 -0.78 5.84
N ARG A 65 1.62 -0.05 6.89
CA ARG A 65 3.03 0.11 7.29
C ARG A 65 3.64 -1.15 7.93
N ARG A 66 2.80 -2.10 8.40
CA ARG A 66 3.24 -3.34 9.06
C ARG A 66 3.25 -4.55 8.12
N MET A 67 2.58 -4.44 6.97
CA MET A 67 2.55 -5.46 5.95
C MET A 67 3.85 -5.49 5.13
N ASN A 68 4.13 -6.63 4.51
CA ASN A 68 5.20 -6.74 3.52
C ASN A 68 4.91 -5.82 2.32
N ALA A 69 5.95 -5.29 1.68
CA ALA A 69 5.81 -4.27 0.63
C ALA A 69 4.84 -4.66 -0.50
N ASP A 70 4.97 -5.87 -1.04
CA ASP A 70 4.10 -6.36 -2.12
C ASP A 70 2.63 -6.47 -1.69
N MET A 71 2.41 -7.01 -0.50
CA MET A 71 1.06 -7.13 0.08
C MET A 71 0.46 -5.76 0.40
N ALA A 72 1.28 -4.84 0.93
CA ALA A 72 0.86 -3.48 1.24
C ALA A 72 0.44 -2.72 -0.04
N GLN A 73 1.18 -2.87 -1.14
CA GLN A 73 0.84 -2.25 -2.41
C GLN A 73 -0.47 -2.80 -2.99
N GLN A 74 -0.66 -4.13 -2.94
CA GLN A 74 -1.91 -4.75 -3.39
C GLN A 74 -3.11 -4.33 -2.54
N ARG A 75 -2.97 -4.34 -1.21
CA ARG A 75 -4.02 -3.91 -0.28
C ARG A 75 -4.34 -2.42 -0.41
N PHE A 76 -3.31 -1.58 -0.57
CA PHE A 76 -3.50 -0.16 -0.83
C PHE A 76 -4.33 0.07 -2.09
N LYS A 77 -4.03 -0.64 -3.18
CA LYS A 77 -4.82 -0.57 -4.43
C LYS A 77 -6.28 -0.94 -4.18
N GLN A 78 -6.54 -2.02 -3.43
CA GLN A 78 -7.91 -2.45 -3.10
C GLN A 78 -8.65 -1.39 -2.27
N TRP A 79 -8.03 -0.89 -1.20
CA TRP A 79 -8.65 0.11 -0.33
C TRP A 79 -8.84 1.46 -1.02
N LEU A 80 -7.91 1.87 -1.89
CA LEU A 80 -8.06 3.09 -2.67
C LEU A 80 -9.22 2.99 -3.67
N LYS A 81 -9.41 1.85 -4.33
CA LYS A 81 -10.60 1.62 -5.18
C LYS A 81 -11.90 1.78 -4.39
N LEU A 82 -11.98 1.16 -3.22
CA LEU A 82 -13.16 1.25 -2.35
C LEU A 82 -13.42 2.70 -1.89
N ALA A 83 -12.35 3.42 -1.53
CA ALA A 83 -12.45 4.82 -1.14
C ALA A 83 -12.92 5.70 -2.31
N LEU A 84 -12.37 5.53 -3.52
CA LEU A 84 -12.82 6.27 -4.71
C LEU A 84 -14.29 5.98 -5.06
N ASP A 85 -14.72 4.74 -4.90
CA ASP A 85 -16.11 4.37 -5.11
C ASP A 85 -17.05 4.94 -4.04
N ALA A 86 -16.60 5.08 -2.80
CA ALA A 86 -17.33 5.76 -1.73
C ALA A 86 -17.35 7.28 -1.93
N GLU A 87 -16.27 7.87 -2.46
CA GLU A 87 -16.19 9.29 -2.81
C GLU A 87 -17.21 9.63 -3.91
N ARG A 88 -17.29 8.83 -4.97
CA ARG A 88 -18.29 9.01 -6.04
C ARG A 88 -19.73 8.91 -5.56
N ARG A 89 -19.99 8.07 -4.55
CA ARG A 89 -21.31 7.93 -3.93
C ARG A 89 -21.61 9.04 -2.91
N GLY A 90 -20.63 9.87 -2.56
CA GLY A 90 -20.76 10.92 -1.55
C GLY A 90 -20.80 10.40 -0.11
N ASP A 91 -20.27 9.20 0.14
CA ASP A 91 -20.31 8.53 1.45
C ASP A 91 -18.98 8.55 2.19
N LEU A 92 -17.93 9.14 1.61
CA LEU A 92 -16.58 9.16 2.19
C LEU A 92 -16.54 9.81 3.58
N ASP A 93 -17.34 10.86 3.80
CA ASP A 93 -17.36 11.64 5.04
C ASP A 93 -18.35 11.12 6.09
N LYS A 94 -19.25 10.19 5.72
CA LYS A 94 -20.35 9.78 6.62
C LYS A 94 -19.96 8.72 7.65
N LYS A 95 -18.79 8.09 7.49
CA LYS A 95 -18.38 6.94 8.31
C LYS A 95 -16.87 6.98 8.56
N ASP A 96 -16.46 7.66 9.63
CA ASP A 96 -15.77 7.02 10.75
C ASP A 96 -15.12 8.08 11.66
N LYS A 97 -15.49 8.07 12.94
CA LYS A 97 -14.62 8.61 13.98
C LYS A 97 -13.30 7.84 13.92
N PRO A 98 -12.13 8.49 14.09
CA PRO A 98 -10.86 7.77 14.07
C PRO A 98 -10.93 6.57 15.02
N GLN A 99 -10.73 5.37 14.49
CA GLN A 99 -10.74 4.15 15.31
C GLN A 99 -9.65 4.31 16.36
N ARG A 100 -10.08 4.46 17.62
CA ARG A 100 -9.17 4.41 18.76
C ARG A 100 -8.41 3.08 18.70
N ILE A 101 -7.09 3.17 18.83
CA ILE A 101 -6.23 1.98 18.91
C ILE A 101 -6.75 1.14 20.08
N SER A 102 -7.07 -0.14 19.83
CA SER A 102 -7.52 -1.07 20.87
C SER A 102 -6.50 -1.09 22.02
N ALA A 103 -6.99 -1.03 23.26
CA ALA A 103 -6.16 -1.14 24.46
C ALA A 103 -5.38 -2.47 24.52
N HIS A 104 -5.89 -3.50 23.84
CA HIS A 104 -5.25 -4.80 23.68
C HIS A 104 -4.79 -4.97 22.23
N SER A 105 -3.69 -4.30 21.87
CA SER A 105 -3.07 -4.47 20.56
C SER A 105 -2.33 -5.81 20.50
N VAL A 106 -2.82 -6.74 19.67
CA VAL A 106 -2.13 -7.99 19.39
C VAL A 106 -0.92 -7.68 18.51
N LYS A 107 0.28 -7.94 19.04
CA LYS A 107 1.53 -7.75 18.29
C LYS A 107 1.59 -8.72 17.11
N ASN A 108 1.82 -8.18 15.92
CA ASN A 108 2.02 -8.96 14.70
C ASN A 108 3.39 -9.66 14.76
N THR A 109 3.57 -10.76 14.02
CA THR A 109 4.83 -11.49 13.91
C THR A 109 5.99 -10.61 13.47
N ASN A 110 5.74 -9.66 12.56
CA ASN A 110 6.72 -8.66 12.13
C ASN A 110 7.15 -7.72 13.28
N ASP A 111 6.22 -7.35 14.15
CA ASP A 111 6.53 -6.50 15.32
C ASP A 111 7.32 -7.31 16.35
N LEU A 112 6.94 -8.56 16.60
CA LEU A 112 7.70 -9.47 17.47
C LEU A 112 9.12 -9.69 16.93
N ALA A 113 9.28 -9.83 15.61
CA ALA A 113 10.59 -9.95 14.98
C ALA A 113 11.42 -8.67 15.14
N ARG A 114 10.79 -7.50 14.97
CA ARG A 114 11.45 -6.19 15.16
C ARG A 114 11.87 -5.97 16.61
N GLU A 115 11.01 -6.27 17.58
CA GLU A 115 11.34 -6.18 19.00
C GLU A 115 12.47 -7.15 19.37
N ARG A 116 12.42 -8.40 18.89
CA ARG A 116 13.52 -9.37 19.08
C ARG A 116 14.84 -8.88 18.48
N ALA A 117 14.80 -8.24 17.31
CA ALA A 117 15.99 -7.68 16.67
C ALA A 117 16.56 -6.51 17.48
N GLN A 118 15.70 -5.67 18.07
CA GLN A 118 16.09 -4.59 18.98
C GLN A 118 16.69 -5.12 20.28
N HIS A 119 16.05 -6.11 20.91
CA HIS A 119 16.58 -6.76 22.12
C HIS A 119 17.94 -7.40 21.90
N LYS A 120 18.14 -8.03 20.74
CA LYS A 120 19.42 -8.62 20.33
C LYS A 120 20.42 -7.60 19.79
N ARG A 121 20.07 -6.30 19.77
CA ARG A 121 20.89 -5.20 19.26
C ARG A 121 21.51 -5.50 17.89
N LEU A 122 20.73 -6.15 17.01
CA LEU A 122 21.17 -6.55 15.67
C LEU A 122 21.38 -5.37 14.71
N ALA A 123 21.04 -4.15 15.14
CA ALA A 123 21.36 -2.90 14.44
C ALA A 123 22.76 -2.35 14.79
N GLU A 124 23.44 -2.92 15.80
CA GLU A 124 24.79 -2.50 16.19
C GLU A 124 25.84 -3.37 15.49
N PRO A 125 26.73 -2.78 14.66
CA PRO A 125 27.75 -3.54 13.93
C PRO A 125 28.68 -4.31 14.86
N ASN A 126 28.93 -3.77 16.06
CA ASN A 126 29.85 -4.32 17.07
C ASN A 126 29.41 -5.68 17.62
N ASN A 127 28.13 -6.05 17.45
CA ASN A 127 27.62 -7.36 17.88
C ASN A 127 27.87 -8.46 16.86
N PHE A 128 28.46 -8.14 15.71
CA PHE A 128 28.83 -9.10 14.68
C PHE A 128 30.34 -9.10 14.48
N ALA A 129 30.89 -10.27 14.13
CA ALA A 129 32.30 -10.40 13.80
C ALA A 129 32.69 -9.40 12.70
N VAL A 130 33.78 -8.67 12.94
CA VAL A 130 34.31 -7.65 12.02
C VAL A 130 34.58 -8.29 10.66
N GLY A 131 34.09 -7.66 9.59
CA GLY A 131 34.18 -8.18 8.22
C GLY A 131 33.06 -9.15 7.79
N SER A 132 32.22 -9.62 8.72
CA SER A 132 31.07 -10.46 8.37
C SER A 132 30.03 -9.71 7.52
N VAL A 133 29.20 -10.45 6.80
CA VAL A 133 28.09 -9.89 6.01
C VAL A 133 27.13 -9.11 6.92
N PHE A 134 26.81 -9.64 8.10
CA PHE A 134 25.93 -8.97 9.06
C PHE A 134 26.53 -7.69 9.64
N HIS A 135 27.85 -7.66 9.90
CA HIS A 135 28.55 -6.44 10.30
C HIS A 135 28.43 -5.34 9.25
N ARG A 136 28.65 -5.68 7.97
CA ARG A 136 28.53 -4.74 6.84
C ARG A 136 27.10 -4.22 6.64
N ILE A 137 26.11 -5.10 6.73
CA ILE A 137 24.69 -4.71 6.63
C ILE A 137 24.30 -3.77 7.78
N ALA A 138 24.67 -4.10 9.02
CA ALA A 138 24.39 -3.26 10.17
C ALA A 138 25.07 -1.88 10.07
N ALA A 139 26.30 -1.82 9.54
CA ALA A 139 27.01 -0.56 9.31
C ALA A 139 26.32 0.30 8.24
N MET A 140 25.79 -0.30 7.18
CA MET A 140 25.04 0.42 6.14
C MET A 140 23.70 0.99 6.62
N VAL A 141 23.06 0.35 7.61
CA VAL A 141 21.79 0.85 8.18
C VAL A 141 22.01 2.03 9.13
N LYS A 142 23.24 2.20 9.65
CA LYS A 142 23.57 3.24 10.64
C LYS A 142 24.15 4.52 10.01
N GLY A 143 24.54 4.48 8.74
CA GLY A 143 25.00 5.63 7.94
C GLY A 143 23.85 6.22 7.12
#